data_AF-A0A849RBP3-F1
#
_entry.id   AF-A0A849RBP3-F1
#
_cell.length_a   1.000
_cell.length_b   1.000
_cell.length_c   1.000
_cell.angle_alpha   90.00
_cell.angle_beta   90.00
_cell.angle_gamma   90.00
#
_symmetry.space_group_name_H-M   'P 1'
#
loop_
_entity.id
_entity.type
_entity.pdbx_description
1 polymer ?
#
loop_
_entity_poly.entity_id
_entity_poly.type
_entity_poly.pdbx_seq_one_letter_code
_entity_poly.pdbx_strand_id
1 'polypeptide(L)'
;MPGMLLTLRCLSPIPRPSTSITTLFLVSLVLGGLVAIIKAAPAAADPAPNPMLTQTARSAKTASPHIGSAMAALATLQDADVLPPEGTPEANHIIRFVIQFQSVFTKSDDPAVQEFARQALAHKYGDQAADIVKGLRTTGWTADVLERLSDEEARHSSENLHTLAQGFAPFNLSVEEFHRFMQLVRDARQAFRTRGLEFQHIFSSRRKEMPGAESS
;
A
#
# COMPACT_ATOMS: atom_id res chain seq x y z
N MET A 1 -31.51 52.89 40.33
CA MET A 1 -31.88 51.49 40.02
C MET A 1 -30.64 50.74 39.57
N PRO A 2 -30.41 49.51 40.06
CA PRO A 2 -29.14 48.80 40.02
C PRO A 2 -28.98 47.96 38.74
N GLY A 3 -27.73 47.68 38.38
CA GLY A 3 -27.36 46.78 37.29
C GLY A 3 -25.95 46.25 37.52
N MET A 4 -25.80 45.49 38.61
CA MET A 4 -24.62 44.74 39.00
C MET A 4 -24.58 43.45 38.19
N LEU A 5 -23.49 43.14 37.48
CA LEU A 5 -23.12 41.77 37.14
C LEU A 5 -21.60 41.66 36.99
N LEU A 6 -21.02 41.04 38.02
CA LEU A 6 -19.69 40.45 38.04
C LEU A 6 -19.62 39.26 37.08
N THR A 7 -18.53 39.14 36.34
CA THR A 7 -17.86 37.85 36.12
C THR A 7 -16.34 38.03 36.08
N LEU A 8 -15.70 37.71 37.21
CA LEU A 8 -14.32 37.21 37.25
C LEU A 8 -14.30 35.77 36.70
N ARG A 9 -13.26 35.43 35.94
CA ARG A 9 -12.58 34.11 35.74
C ARG A 9 -11.92 34.14 34.35
N CYS A 10 -10.66 33.80 34.09
CA CYS A 10 -9.59 33.15 34.84
C CYS A 10 -8.22 33.56 34.25
N LEU A 11 -7.22 33.69 35.14
CA LEU A 11 -5.79 33.37 34.93
C LEU A 11 -5.66 32.00 34.21
N SER A 12 -4.70 31.63 33.36
CA SER A 12 -3.34 32.06 33.05
C SER A 12 -2.82 31.14 31.91
N PRO A 13 -1.63 31.39 31.35
CA PRO A 13 -1.12 30.75 30.13
C PRO A 13 -0.36 29.45 30.39
N ILE A 14 -0.33 28.51 29.43
CA ILE A 14 0.77 27.53 29.29
C ILE A 14 0.97 27.18 27.80
N PRO A 15 2.11 27.53 27.19
CA PRO A 15 2.59 26.87 25.98
C PRO A 15 3.24 25.54 26.39
N ARG A 16 2.80 24.42 25.79
CA ARG A 16 3.51 23.13 25.96
C ARG A 16 4.37 22.81 24.74
N PRO A 17 5.62 22.39 24.97
CA PRO A 17 6.65 22.24 23.96
C PRO A 17 6.51 20.95 23.14
N SER A 18 7.01 21.06 21.91
CA SER A 18 7.49 19.99 21.04
C SER A 18 8.36 18.99 21.82
N THR A 19 8.02 17.71 21.72
CA THR A 19 8.98 16.62 21.89
C THR A 19 8.67 15.55 20.86
N SER A 20 9.45 15.55 19.78
CA SER A 20 9.74 14.38 18.97
C SER A 20 10.25 13.27 19.89
N ILE A 21 9.59 12.12 19.88
CA ILE A 21 10.17 10.88 20.37
C ILE A 21 10.19 9.90 19.20
N THR A 22 11.41 9.71 18.74
CA THR A 22 11.92 8.75 17.77
C THR A 22 11.41 7.34 18.09
N THR A 23 10.61 6.75 17.20
CA THR A 23 10.29 5.31 17.27
C THR A 23 11.53 4.52 16.86
N LEU A 24 12.27 4.06 17.85
CA LEU A 24 13.38 3.12 17.66
C LEU A 24 12.79 1.75 17.30
N PHE A 25 13.05 1.28 16.08
CA PHE A 25 12.81 -0.10 15.67
C PHE A 25 13.70 -1.05 16.48
N LEU A 26 13.09 -2.00 17.18
CA LEU A 26 13.77 -3.20 17.69
C LEU A 26 12.78 -4.37 17.60
N VAL A 27 12.66 -4.95 16.40
CA VAL A 27 12.22 -6.34 16.28
C VAL A 27 13.49 -7.18 16.29
N SER A 28 13.85 -7.62 17.49
CA SER A 28 14.86 -8.65 17.73
C SER A 28 14.37 -9.96 17.09
N LEU A 29 14.93 -10.32 15.94
CA LEU A 29 14.93 -11.71 15.51
C LEU A 29 16.11 -12.40 16.21
N VAL A 30 15.77 -13.28 17.15
CA VAL A 30 16.68 -14.17 17.87
C VAL A 30 17.38 -15.08 16.86
N LEU A 31 18.54 -14.65 16.37
CA LEU A 31 19.48 -15.54 15.73
C LEU A 31 20.40 -16.07 16.84
N GLY A 32 19.98 -17.21 17.41
CA GLY A 32 20.76 -17.97 18.36
C GLY A 32 22.17 -18.17 17.83
N GLY A 33 23.13 -17.66 18.57
CA GLY A 33 24.54 -17.83 18.29
C GLY A 33 24.93 -19.30 18.40
N LEU A 34 25.79 -19.72 17.48
CA LEU A 34 26.89 -20.59 17.83
C LEU A 34 28.10 -20.16 17.00
N VAL A 35 28.96 -19.37 17.66
CA VAL A 35 30.33 -19.12 17.25
C VAL A 35 31.06 -20.46 17.32
N ALA A 36 31.37 -21.06 16.18
CA ALA A 36 32.34 -22.13 16.09
C ALA A 36 33.62 -21.57 15.45
N ILE A 37 34.67 -21.59 16.25
CA ILE A 37 36.04 -21.12 16.01
C ILE A 37 36.63 -21.86 14.81
N ILE A 38 37.07 -21.12 13.78
CA ILE A 38 37.82 -21.68 12.65
C ILE A 38 39.26 -21.94 13.11
N LYS A 39 39.63 -23.20 13.26
CA LYS A 39 41.03 -23.66 13.31
C LYS A 39 41.38 -24.30 11.97
N ALA A 40 42.46 -23.84 11.36
CA ALA A 40 42.88 -24.19 10.00
C ALA A 40 43.65 -25.53 9.90
N ALA A 41 43.55 -26.11 8.69
CA ALA A 41 44.44 -27.06 7.99
C ALA A 41 44.29 -28.58 8.27
N PRO A 42 44.68 -29.49 7.33
CA PRO A 42 44.78 -29.38 5.86
C PRO A 42 44.16 -30.58 5.07
N ALA A 43 44.02 -30.36 3.75
CA ALA A 43 44.08 -31.30 2.62
C ALA A 43 43.56 -32.76 2.76
N ALA A 44 42.50 -33.10 2.02
CA ALA A 44 42.41 -34.33 1.22
C ALA A 44 41.11 -34.37 0.38
N ALA A 45 41.28 -34.78 -0.89
CA ALA A 45 40.30 -35.41 -1.78
C ALA A 45 39.06 -34.60 -2.21
N ASP A 46 39.04 -34.36 -3.52
CA ASP A 46 37.96 -33.84 -4.36
C ASP A 46 36.72 -34.76 -4.33
N PRO A 47 35.52 -34.29 -3.92
CA PRO A 47 34.28 -34.98 -4.20
C PRO A 47 33.52 -34.25 -5.32
N ALA A 48 33.15 -35.02 -6.34
CA ALA A 48 32.36 -34.63 -7.50
C ALA A 48 31.28 -33.56 -7.21
N PRO A 49 31.04 -32.61 -8.13
CA PRO A 49 30.08 -31.53 -7.91
C PRO A 49 28.67 -32.11 -7.79
N ASN A 50 28.19 -32.23 -6.55
CA ASN A 50 26.79 -32.54 -6.25
C ASN A 50 25.93 -31.35 -6.71
N PRO A 51 25.06 -31.49 -7.73
CA PRO A 51 24.24 -30.38 -8.23
C PRO A 51 23.22 -29.87 -7.20
N MET A 52 23.00 -30.58 -6.08
CA MET A 52 22.07 -30.18 -5.02
C MET A 52 22.52 -28.99 -4.17
N LEU A 53 23.83 -28.68 -4.09
CA LEU A 53 24.31 -27.52 -3.31
C LEU A 53 24.28 -26.19 -4.08
N THR A 54 23.90 -26.23 -5.36
CA THR A 54 23.68 -25.01 -6.18
C THR A 54 22.20 -24.61 -6.22
N GLN A 55 21.33 -25.31 -5.49
CA GLN A 55 19.88 -25.04 -5.46
C GLN A 55 19.43 -24.23 -4.24
N THR A 56 20.31 -23.96 -3.28
CA THR A 56 20.03 -23.05 -2.14
C THR A 56 20.46 -21.61 -2.40
N ALA A 57 21.21 -21.35 -3.49
CA ALA A 57 21.48 -20.00 -4.02
C ALA A 57 20.52 -19.60 -5.14
N ARG A 58 19.44 -20.37 -5.37
CA ARG A 58 18.46 -20.09 -6.41
C ARG A 58 17.47 -19.04 -5.91
N SER A 59 17.75 -17.79 -6.27
CA SER A 59 16.85 -16.65 -6.18
C SER A 59 16.75 -16.03 -4.79
N ALA A 60 17.64 -15.06 -4.51
CA ALA A 60 17.14 -13.76 -4.08
C ALA A 60 16.17 -13.28 -5.18
N LYS A 61 14.94 -13.81 -5.13
CA LYS A 61 13.91 -13.60 -6.14
C LYS A 61 13.59 -12.13 -6.08
N THR A 62 13.97 -11.36 -7.11
CA THR A 62 13.57 -9.96 -7.25
C THR A 62 12.09 -9.87 -6.90
N ALA A 63 11.80 -9.25 -5.75
CA ALA A 63 10.46 -9.26 -5.22
C ALA A 63 9.55 -8.52 -6.19
N SER A 64 8.35 -9.07 -6.43
CA SER A 64 7.46 -8.56 -7.48
C SER A 64 7.06 -7.11 -7.20
N PRO A 65 7.18 -6.19 -8.18
CA PRO A 65 6.72 -4.80 -8.05
C PRO A 65 5.27 -4.68 -7.57
N HIS A 66 4.41 -5.64 -7.93
CA HIS A 66 3.01 -5.68 -7.51
C HIS A 66 2.84 -5.90 -6.01
N ILE A 67 3.69 -6.74 -5.41
CA ILE A 67 3.68 -6.93 -3.95
C ILE A 67 4.07 -5.62 -3.29
N GLY A 68 5.12 -4.96 -3.80
CA GLY A 68 5.57 -3.69 -3.28
C GLY A 68 4.53 -2.57 -3.38
N SER A 69 3.80 -2.48 -4.49
CA SER A 69 2.74 -1.48 -4.65
C SER A 69 1.53 -1.74 -3.76
N ALA A 70 1.10 -2.99 -3.59
CA ALA A 70 0.02 -3.33 -2.67
C ALA A 70 0.41 -3.05 -1.20
N MET A 71 1.63 -3.39 -0.81
CA MET A 71 2.15 -3.09 0.53
C MET A 71 2.29 -1.58 0.77
N ALA A 72 2.73 -0.82 -0.24
CA ALA A 72 2.80 0.63 -0.15
C ALA A 72 1.41 1.25 0.01
N ALA A 73 0.40 0.73 -0.69
CA ALA A 73 -0.99 1.16 -0.52
C ALA A 73 -1.45 0.92 0.93
N LEU A 74 -1.28 -0.29 1.46
CA LEU A 74 -1.66 -0.62 2.84
C LEU A 74 -0.93 0.24 3.88
N ALA A 75 0.38 0.44 3.72
CA ALA A 75 1.16 1.31 4.61
C ALA A 75 0.68 2.78 4.55
N THR A 76 0.32 3.26 3.36
CA THR A 76 -0.22 4.61 3.18
C THR A 76 -1.59 4.77 3.85
N LEU A 77 -2.46 3.76 3.77
CA LEU A 77 -3.75 3.75 4.47
C LEU A 77 -3.55 3.68 6.00
N GLN A 78 -2.54 2.94 6.47
CA GLN A 78 -2.18 2.89 7.89
C GLN A 78 -1.68 4.24 8.41
N ASP A 79 -0.79 4.91 7.67
CA ASP A 79 -0.28 6.26 8.00
C ASP A 79 -1.39 7.34 8.02
N ALA A 80 -2.48 7.06 7.31
CA ALA A 80 -3.67 7.88 7.29
C ALA A 80 -4.62 7.65 8.47
N ASP A 81 -4.40 6.59 9.27
CA ASP A 81 -5.29 6.17 10.35
C ASP A 81 -6.72 5.90 9.88
N VAL A 82 -6.86 5.35 8.66
CA VAL A 82 -8.18 5.00 8.06
C VAL A 82 -8.46 3.50 8.05
N LEU A 83 -7.47 2.69 8.43
CA LEU A 83 -7.66 1.25 8.58
C LEU A 83 -8.30 0.95 9.94
N PRO A 84 -9.14 -0.10 10.03
CA PRO A 84 -9.57 -0.65 11.32
C PRO A 84 -8.36 -1.07 12.18
N PRO A 85 -8.53 -1.21 13.50
CA PRO A 85 -7.46 -1.66 14.38
C PRO A 85 -6.82 -2.97 13.90
N GLU A 86 -5.49 -3.04 13.97
CA GLU A 86 -4.73 -4.22 13.58
C GLU A 86 -5.18 -5.47 14.36
N GLY A 87 -5.07 -6.64 13.72
CA GLY A 87 -5.48 -7.92 14.31
C GLY A 87 -6.99 -8.18 14.32
N THR A 88 -7.82 -7.20 13.94
CA THR A 88 -9.26 -7.42 13.78
C THR A 88 -9.59 -8.24 12.52
N PRO A 89 -10.70 -9.00 12.50
CA PRO A 89 -11.17 -9.69 11.29
C PRO A 89 -11.37 -8.74 10.10
N GLU A 90 -11.81 -7.51 10.39
CA GLU A 90 -12.03 -6.43 9.43
C GLU A 90 -10.72 -6.00 8.75
N ALA A 91 -9.67 -5.71 9.53
CA ALA A 91 -8.36 -5.33 9.01
C ALA A 91 -7.76 -6.46 8.14
N ASN A 92 -7.87 -7.71 8.62
CA ASN A 92 -7.42 -8.88 7.85
C ASN A 92 -8.17 -9.03 6.52
N HIS A 93 -9.46 -8.70 6.49
CA HIS A 93 -10.26 -8.73 5.27
C HIS A 93 -9.83 -7.66 4.27
N ILE A 94 -9.57 -6.43 4.74
CA ILE A 94 -9.06 -5.33 3.91
C ILE A 94 -7.71 -5.68 3.30
N ILE A 95 -6.78 -6.19 4.09
CA ILE A 95 -5.45 -6.60 3.61
C ILE A 95 -5.58 -7.61 2.46
N ARG A 96 -6.46 -8.61 2.60
CA ARG A 96 -6.69 -9.62 1.56
C ARG A 96 -7.22 -8.98 0.28
N PHE A 97 -8.32 -8.22 0.35
CA PHE A 97 -8.92 -7.70 -0.87
C PHE A 97 -8.02 -6.68 -1.57
N VAL A 98 -7.22 -5.88 -0.84
CA VAL A 98 -6.27 -4.92 -1.44
C VAL A 98 -5.20 -5.66 -2.25
N ILE A 99 -4.65 -6.74 -1.70
CA ILE A 99 -3.66 -7.58 -2.42
C ILE A 99 -4.30 -8.27 -3.64
N GLN A 100 -5.57 -8.68 -3.54
CA GLN A 100 -6.28 -9.30 -4.66
C GLN A 100 -6.63 -8.28 -5.75
N PHE A 101 -7.05 -7.06 -5.40
CA PHE A 101 -7.31 -5.99 -6.39
C PHE A 101 -6.04 -5.61 -7.15
N GLN A 102 -4.87 -5.66 -6.51
CA GLN A 102 -3.61 -5.50 -7.23
C GLN A 102 -3.48 -6.55 -8.35
N SER A 103 -3.95 -7.78 -8.13
CA SER A 103 -4.00 -8.82 -9.16
C SER A 103 -5.04 -8.53 -10.24
N VAL A 104 -6.21 -7.99 -9.89
CA VAL A 104 -7.23 -7.57 -10.86
C VAL A 104 -6.64 -6.60 -11.89
N PHE A 105 -6.05 -5.50 -11.44
CA PHE A 105 -5.53 -4.47 -12.35
C PHE A 105 -4.24 -4.87 -13.07
N THR A 106 -3.55 -5.94 -12.64
CA THR A 106 -2.31 -6.41 -13.27
C THR A 106 -2.50 -7.61 -14.19
N LYS A 107 -3.55 -8.41 -13.97
CA LYS A 107 -3.74 -9.70 -14.65
C LYS A 107 -5.09 -9.87 -15.33
N SER A 108 -6.09 -9.06 -14.99
CA SER A 108 -7.40 -9.20 -15.63
C SER A 108 -7.32 -8.76 -17.10
N ASP A 109 -7.87 -9.57 -17.99
CA ASP A 109 -8.15 -9.21 -19.38
C ASP A 109 -9.63 -8.84 -19.57
N ASP A 110 -10.39 -8.70 -18.49
CA ASP A 110 -11.80 -8.31 -18.54
C ASP A 110 -11.96 -6.89 -19.15
N PRO A 111 -12.74 -6.74 -20.24
CA PRO A 111 -12.88 -5.45 -20.91
C PRO A 111 -13.46 -4.34 -20.03
N ALA A 112 -14.38 -4.65 -19.10
CA ALA A 112 -14.99 -3.64 -18.25
C ALA A 112 -13.98 -3.09 -17.23
N VAL A 113 -13.16 -3.96 -16.63
CA VAL A 113 -12.07 -3.55 -15.74
C VAL A 113 -11.04 -2.70 -16.47
N GLN A 114 -10.64 -3.11 -17.68
CA GLN A 114 -9.66 -2.37 -18.49
C GLN A 114 -10.20 -0.99 -18.91
N GLU A 115 -11.46 -0.94 -19.33
CA GLU A 115 -12.11 0.31 -19.74
C GLU A 115 -12.31 1.26 -18.56
N PHE A 116 -12.72 0.75 -17.39
CA PHE A 116 -12.81 1.56 -16.17
C PHE A 116 -11.46 2.19 -15.80
N ALA A 117 -10.38 1.40 -15.80
CA ALA A 117 -9.05 1.91 -15.51
C ALA A 117 -8.59 2.95 -16.55
N ARG A 118 -8.92 2.74 -17.83
CA ARG A 118 -8.62 3.69 -18.90
C ARG A 118 -9.39 5.00 -18.70
N GLN A 119 -10.68 4.96 -18.38
CA GLN A 119 -11.50 6.14 -18.13
C GLN A 119 -10.99 6.94 -16.93
N ALA A 120 -10.61 6.26 -15.85
CA ALA A 120 -10.03 6.89 -14.67
C ALA A 120 -8.81 7.76 -15.01
N LEU A 121 -7.97 7.27 -15.92
CA LEU A 121 -6.74 7.94 -16.34
C LEU A 121 -6.96 8.95 -17.49
N ALA A 122 -8.00 8.77 -18.30
CA ALA A 122 -8.26 9.59 -19.49
C ALA A 122 -8.41 11.08 -19.17
N HIS A 123 -9.00 11.44 -18.02
CA HIS A 123 -9.17 12.84 -17.61
C HIS A 123 -7.86 13.62 -17.51
N LYS A 124 -6.77 12.96 -17.12
CA LYS A 124 -5.45 13.59 -16.95
C LYS A 124 -4.50 13.31 -18.11
N TYR A 125 -4.57 12.11 -18.67
CA TYR A 125 -3.56 11.61 -19.61
C TYR A 125 -4.05 11.49 -21.05
N GLY A 126 -5.35 11.68 -21.30
CA GLY A 126 -5.93 11.57 -22.63
C GLY A 126 -5.53 10.26 -23.32
N ASP A 127 -4.90 10.39 -24.49
CA ASP A 127 -4.45 9.26 -25.32
C ASP A 127 -3.40 8.37 -24.64
N GLN A 128 -2.63 8.89 -23.66
CA GLN A 128 -1.63 8.12 -22.93
C GLN A 128 -2.25 7.17 -21.88
N ALA A 129 -3.54 7.30 -21.58
CA ALA A 129 -4.21 6.50 -20.55
C ALA A 129 -4.05 4.98 -20.79
N ALA A 130 -4.19 4.54 -22.04
CA ALA A 130 -4.07 3.12 -22.39
C ALA A 130 -2.66 2.57 -22.11
N ASP A 131 -1.61 3.35 -22.33
CA ASP A 131 -0.24 2.92 -22.07
C ASP A 131 0.10 2.91 -20.58
N ILE A 132 -0.49 3.83 -19.80
CA ILE A 132 -0.39 3.80 -18.33
C ILE A 132 -1.10 2.56 -17.76
N VAL A 133 -2.27 2.19 -18.29
CA VAL A 133 -2.97 0.95 -17.89
C VAL A 133 -2.10 -0.28 -18.20
N LYS A 134 -1.45 -0.34 -19.37
CA LYS A 134 -0.49 -1.42 -19.67
C LYS A 134 0.69 -1.43 -18.69
N GLY A 135 1.19 -0.25 -18.32
CA GLY A 135 2.25 -0.07 -17.33
C GLY A 135 1.91 -0.66 -15.96
N LEU A 136 0.64 -0.65 -15.54
CA LEU A 136 0.22 -1.30 -14.29
C LEU A 136 0.64 -2.77 -14.23
N ARG A 137 0.59 -3.47 -15.37
CA ARG A 137 0.99 -4.89 -15.47
C ARG A 137 2.46 -5.14 -15.17
N THR A 138 3.32 -4.11 -15.20
CA THR A 138 4.74 -4.24 -14.88
C THR A 138 5.10 -3.58 -13.55
N THR A 139 4.57 -2.38 -13.28
CA THR A 139 4.97 -1.57 -12.11
C THR A 139 4.06 -1.77 -10.90
N GLY A 140 2.84 -2.27 -11.11
CA GLY A 140 1.77 -2.19 -10.13
C GLY A 140 1.22 -0.77 -9.99
N TRP A 141 0.50 -0.51 -8.89
CA TRP A 141 -0.11 0.80 -8.65
C TRP A 141 0.91 1.90 -8.36
N THR A 142 0.61 3.08 -8.87
CA THR A 142 1.21 4.35 -8.43
C THR A 142 0.17 5.13 -7.61
N ALA A 143 0.63 6.15 -6.88
CA ALA A 143 -0.28 7.02 -6.15
C ALA A 143 -1.34 7.65 -7.07
N ASP A 144 -0.89 8.21 -8.20
CA ASP A 144 -1.79 8.86 -9.15
C ASP A 144 -2.84 7.87 -9.68
N VAL A 145 -2.47 6.64 -10.01
CA VAL A 145 -3.45 5.62 -10.43
C VAL A 145 -4.49 5.37 -9.34
N LEU A 146 -4.08 5.19 -8.09
CA LEU A 146 -5.03 4.95 -6.99
C LEU A 146 -5.98 6.13 -6.78
N GLU A 147 -5.46 7.35 -6.84
CA GLU A 147 -6.27 8.57 -6.73
C GLU A 147 -7.29 8.65 -7.87
N ARG A 148 -6.85 8.38 -9.11
CA ARG A 148 -7.72 8.43 -10.29
C ARG A 148 -8.79 7.34 -10.29
N LEU A 149 -8.44 6.11 -9.93
CA LEU A 149 -9.42 5.04 -9.76
C LEU A 149 -10.45 5.41 -8.70
N SER A 150 -10.02 6.04 -7.59
CA SER A 150 -10.92 6.48 -6.53
C SER A 150 -11.84 7.62 -6.97
N ASP A 151 -11.36 8.52 -7.83
CA ASP A 151 -12.16 9.62 -8.38
C ASP A 151 -13.13 9.12 -9.46
N GLU A 152 -12.76 8.10 -10.23
CA GLU A 152 -13.63 7.46 -11.23
C GLU A 152 -14.75 6.66 -10.57
N GLU A 153 -14.43 5.90 -9.53
CA GLU A 153 -15.42 5.11 -8.78
C GLU A 153 -16.48 6.03 -8.16
N ALA A 154 -16.07 7.14 -7.53
CA ALA A 154 -16.98 8.11 -6.92
C ALA A 154 -17.91 8.82 -7.92
N ARG A 155 -17.57 8.83 -9.22
CA ARG A 155 -18.39 9.44 -10.28
C ARG A 155 -19.44 8.48 -10.84
N HIS A 156 -19.31 7.19 -10.60
CA HIS A 156 -20.20 6.17 -11.13
C HIS A 156 -21.32 5.82 -10.15
N SER A 157 -22.50 5.49 -10.68
CA SER A 157 -23.56 4.88 -9.90
C SER A 157 -23.21 3.44 -9.53
N SER A 158 -23.83 2.91 -8.47
CA SER A 158 -23.65 1.50 -8.07
C SER A 158 -24.03 0.52 -9.18
N GLU A 159 -25.04 0.86 -10.00
CA GLU A 159 -25.44 0.05 -11.16
C GLU A 159 -24.32 -0.01 -12.22
N ASN A 160 -23.68 1.12 -12.51
CA ASN A 160 -22.57 1.16 -13.47
C ASN A 160 -21.37 0.37 -12.96
N LEU A 161 -21.07 0.45 -11.66
CA LEU A 161 -19.99 -0.33 -11.04
C LEU A 161 -20.28 -1.83 -11.02
N HIS A 162 -21.55 -2.25 -11.06
CA HIS A 162 -21.91 -3.67 -11.10
C HIS A 162 -21.41 -4.38 -12.36
N THR A 163 -21.14 -3.63 -13.43
CA THR A 163 -20.50 -4.18 -14.65
C THR A 163 -19.10 -4.75 -14.39
N LEU A 164 -18.42 -4.31 -13.32
CA LEU A 164 -17.10 -4.80 -12.93
C LEU A 164 -17.14 -6.17 -12.26
N ALA A 165 -18.32 -6.63 -11.80
CA ALA A 165 -18.46 -7.86 -11.03
C ALA A 165 -17.90 -9.09 -11.77
N GLN A 166 -18.09 -9.15 -13.09
CA GLN A 166 -17.56 -10.25 -13.91
C GLN A 166 -16.03 -10.28 -13.92
N GLY A 167 -15.37 -9.12 -13.97
CA GLY A 167 -13.91 -9.02 -13.93
C GLY A 167 -13.31 -9.26 -12.53
N PHE A 168 -14.10 -9.06 -11.46
CA PHE A 168 -13.69 -9.30 -10.08
C PHE A 168 -13.86 -10.75 -9.63
N ALA A 169 -14.88 -11.45 -10.14
CA ALA A 169 -15.23 -12.81 -9.73
C ALA A 169 -14.06 -13.82 -9.79
N PRO A 170 -13.19 -13.86 -10.82
CA PRO A 170 -12.05 -14.79 -10.86
C PRO A 170 -11.03 -14.59 -9.72
N PHE A 171 -11.04 -13.42 -9.08
CA PHE A 171 -10.14 -13.07 -7.98
C PHE A 171 -10.81 -13.22 -6.61
N ASN A 172 -12.06 -13.70 -6.55
CA ASN A 172 -12.92 -13.77 -5.37
C ASN A 172 -13.13 -12.40 -4.72
N LEU A 173 -13.46 -11.40 -5.55
CA LEU A 173 -13.69 -10.03 -5.14
C LEU A 173 -15.09 -9.56 -5.51
N SER A 174 -15.63 -8.63 -4.73
CA SER A 174 -16.93 -8.00 -4.96
C SER A 174 -16.82 -6.51 -5.30
N VAL A 175 -17.93 -5.95 -5.80
CA VAL A 175 -18.03 -4.50 -6.09
C VAL A 175 -18.06 -3.68 -4.80
N GLU A 176 -18.62 -4.22 -3.73
CA GLU A 176 -18.63 -3.60 -2.40
C GLU A 176 -17.22 -3.51 -1.81
N GLU A 177 -16.39 -4.55 -1.98
CA GLU A 177 -14.98 -4.51 -1.59
C GLU A 177 -14.21 -3.47 -2.42
N PHE A 178 -14.53 -3.33 -3.70
CA PHE A 178 -13.94 -2.30 -4.56
C PHE A 178 -14.32 -0.89 -4.09
N HIS A 179 -15.62 -0.65 -3.86
CA HIS A 179 -16.12 0.60 -3.31
C HIS A 179 -15.44 0.95 -1.99
N ARG A 180 -15.35 -0.04 -1.08
CA ARG A 180 -14.69 0.11 0.21
C ARG A 180 -13.21 0.47 0.06
N PHE A 181 -12.50 -0.18 -0.86
CA PHE A 181 -11.11 0.14 -1.10
C PHE A 181 -10.94 1.57 -1.63
N MET A 182 -11.75 1.98 -2.61
CA MET A 182 -11.70 3.33 -3.18
C MET A 182 -12.08 4.40 -2.15
N GLN A 183 -13.01 4.09 -1.25
CA GLN A 183 -13.33 4.96 -0.12
C GLN A 183 -12.14 5.14 0.81
N LEU A 184 -11.44 4.07 1.20
CA LEU A 184 -10.23 4.17 2.05
C LEU A 184 -9.17 5.06 1.40
N VAL A 185 -8.98 4.99 0.08
CA VAL A 185 -8.05 5.87 -0.65
C VAL A 185 -8.48 7.34 -0.53
N ARG A 186 -9.77 7.65 -0.71
CA ARG A 186 -10.30 9.02 -0.56
C ARG A 186 -10.18 9.54 0.88
N ASP A 187 -10.50 8.70 1.85
CA ASP A 187 -10.39 9.03 3.28
C ASP A 187 -8.93 9.30 3.64
N ALA A 188 -7.99 8.51 3.13
CA ALA A 188 -6.56 8.73 3.33
C ALA A 188 -6.09 10.05 2.73
N ARG A 189 -6.49 10.37 1.49
CA ARG A 189 -6.20 11.67 0.86
C ARG A 189 -6.75 12.83 1.68
N GLN A 190 -7.95 12.69 2.24
CA GLN A 190 -8.54 13.70 3.10
C GLN A 190 -7.75 13.86 4.41
N ALA A 191 -7.40 12.77 5.08
CA ALA A 191 -6.64 12.77 6.32
C ALA A 191 -5.21 13.31 6.17
N PHE A 192 -4.58 13.13 5.01
CA PHE A 192 -3.29 13.76 4.73
C PHE A 192 -3.42 15.25 4.45
N ARG A 193 -4.41 15.67 3.65
CA ARG A 193 -4.65 17.09 3.35
C ARG A 193 -4.91 17.92 4.60
N THR A 194 -5.66 17.40 5.58
CA THR A 194 -5.88 18.09 6.86
C THR A 194 -4.60 18.26 7.68
N ARG A 195 -3.58 17.44 7.43
CA ARG A 195 -2.24 17.51 8.03
C ARG A 195 -1.21 18.26 7.16
N GLY A 196 -1.64 18.83 6.03
CA GLY A 196 -0.73 19.51 5.08
C GLY A 196 0.20 18.56 4.33
N LEU A 197 -0.18 17.29 4.19
CA LEU A 197 0.56 16.25 3.48
C LEU A 197 -0.17 15.85 2.20
N GLU A 198 0.58 15.37 1.21
CA GLU A 198 0.05 14.89 -0.07
C GLU A 198 0.13 13.36 -0.13
N PHE A 199 -0.99 12.72 -0.52
CA PHE A 199 -1.07 11.26 -0.65
C PHE A 199 0.03 10.71 -1.56
N GLN A 200 0.29 11.40 -2.67
CA GLN A 200 1.35 11.05 -3.60
C GLN A 200 2.73 10.95 -2.94
N HIS A 201 3.12 11.91 -2.11
CA HIS A 201 4.42 11.88 -1.43
C HIS A 201 4.53 10.73 -0.45
N ILE A 202 3.48 10.48 0.36
CA ILE A 202 3.49 9.40 1.34
C ILE A 202 3.56 8.04 0.64
N PHE A 203 2.70 7.80 -0.36
CA PHE A 203 2.71 6.56 -1.12
C PHE A 203 4.05 6.33 -1.83
N SER A 204 4.59 7.35 -2.50
CA SER A 204 5.89 7.22 -3.18
C SER A 204 7.04 6.98 -2.21
N SER A 205 7.00 7.54 -1.00
CA SER A 205 7.98 7.23 0.05
C SER A 205 7.87 5.77 0.48
N ARG A 206 6.65 5.31 0.82
CA ARG A 206 6.40 3.91 1.18
C ARG A 206 6.82 2.96 0.07
N ARG A 207 6.51 3.27 -1.19
CA ARG A 207 6.86 2.41 -2.32
C ARG A 207 8.37 2.13 -2.44
N LYS A 208 9.22 3.09 -2.07
CA LYS A 208 10.69 2.95 -2.06
C LYS A 208 11.20 2.04 -0.95
N GLU A 209 10.47 1.96 0.16
CA GLU A 209 10.76 1.06 1.29
C GLU A 209 10.28 -0.37 1.01
N MET A 210 9.43 -0.56 0.00
CA MET A 210 8.80 -1.85 -0.30
C MET A 210 9.58 -2.67 -1.34
N PRO A 211 9.42 -4.01 -1.33
CA PRO A 211 10.11 -4.87 -2.28
C PRO A 211 9.80 -4.54 -3.74
N GLY A 212 10.76 -4.74 -4.65
CA GLY A 212 10.58 -4.47 -6.08
C GLY A 212 10.54 -2.99 -6.46
N ALA A 213 11.07 -2.09 -5.61
CA ALA A 213 11.15 -0.66 -5.86
C ALA A 213 12.23 -0.27 -6.89
N GLU A 214 13.31 -1.08 -7.00
CA GLU A 214 14.46 -0.78 -7.88
C GLU A 214 14.26 -1.16 -9.34
N SER A 215 13.08 -1.70 -9.67
CA SER A 215 12.71 -2.17 -11.00
C SER A 215 11.61 -1.32 -11.67
N SER A 216 11.29 -0.16 -11.08
CA SER A 216 10.29 0.81 -11.56
C SER A 216 10.91 2.12 -12.03
#